data_AF-A0A9N7KY07-F1
#
_entry.id   AF-A0A9N7KY07-F1
#
_cell.length_a   1.000
_cell.length_b   1.000
_cell.length_c   1.000
_cell.angle_alpha   90.00
_cell.angle_beta   90.00
_cell.angle_gamma   90.00
#
_symmetry.space_group_name_H-M   'P 1'
#
loop_
_entity.id
_entity.type
_entity.pdbx_description
1 polymer ?
#
loop_
_entity_poly.entity_id
_entity_poly.type
_entity_poly.pdbx_seq_one_letter_code
_entity_poly.pdbx_strand_id
1 'polypeptide(L)'
;MLYLLADTPEHRKLAGRYIDVYHYPDGRIEPRANGAALPYTIYDRLSEVDQGAIVDNKRLGHVLQLAQYVQEKRDNTRSLSVPGTEGVPRKRGRPPGKKSQRSLGQNDMLEALERLQQQPWPLNGTEN
;
A
#
# COMPACT_ATOMS: atom_id res chain seq x y z
N MET A 1 4.65 -11.96 -24.56
CA MET A 1 5.71 -10.92 -24.51
C MET A 1 5.36 -9.73 -25.39
N LEU A 2 5.22 -8.54 -24.81
CA LEU A 2 5.13 -7.26 -25.52
C LEU A 2 6.26 -6.34 -25.09
N TYR A 3 6.69 -5.48 -26.00
CA TYR A 3 7.67 -4.44 -25.72
C TYR A 3 6.93 -3.11 -25.64
N LEU A 4 6.85 -2.53 -24.45
CA LEU A 4 6.22 -1.24 -24.21
C LEU A 4 7.29 -0.16 -24.30
N LEU A 5 7.14 0.77 -25.23
CA LEU A 5 7.98 1.97 -25.24
C LEU A 5 7.66 2.82 -24.01
N ALA A 6 8.67 3.46 -23.42
CA ALA A 6 8.44 4.38 -22.31
C ALA A 6 7.48 5.50 -22.73
N ASP A 7 6.51 5.83 -21.89
CA ASP A 7 5.50 6.83 -22.22
C ASP A 7 6.07 8.25 -22.12
N THR A 8 6.53 8.80 -23.25
CA THR A 8 7.00 10.17 -23.39
C THR A 8 6.24 10.89 -24.51
N PRO A 9 6.11 12.24 -24.46
CA PRO A 9 5.47 13.00 -25.54
C PRO A 9 6.09 12.76 -26.92
N GLU A 10 7.38 12.43 -26.97
CA GLU A 10 8.09 12.12 -28.21
C GLU A 10 7.72 10.72 -28.73
N HIS A 11 7.70 9.71 -27.86
CA HIS A 11 7.35 8.34 -28.25
C HIS A 11 5.87 8.19 -28.63
N ARG A 12 4.97 8.98 -28.02
CA ARG A 12 3.55 8.99 -28.41
C ARG A 12 3.36 9.39 -29.88
N LYS A 13 4.24 10.24 -30.43
CA LYS A 13 4.20 10.63 -31.86
C LYS A 13 4.60 9.48 -32.79
N LEU A 14 5.29 8.45 -32.26
CA LEU A 14 5.65 7.24 -33.00
C LEU A 14 4.50 6.23 -33.06
N ALA A 15 3.37 6.47 -32.39
CA ALA A 15 2.21 5.60 -32.47
C ALA A 15 1.72 5.46 -33.92
N GLY A 16 1.60 4.21 -34.39
CA GLY A 16 1.22 3.90 -35.77
C GLY A 16 2.32 4.14 -36.81
N ARG A 17 3.56 4.45 -36.39
CA ARG A 17 4.74 4.58 -37.27
C ARG A 17 5.59 3.33 -37.20
N TYR A 18 6.31 3.05 -38.29
CA TYR A 18 7.32 2.01 -38.33
C TYR A 18 8.58 2.45 -37.58
N ILE A 19 9.16 1.52 -36.83
CA ILE A 19 10.43 1.66 -36.12
C ILE A 19 11.32 0.47 -36.49
N ASP A 20 12.63 0.65 -36.35
CA ASP A 20 13.59 -0.44 -36.56
C ASP A 20 13.73 -1.25 -35.27
N VAL A 21 13.92 -2.55 -35.40
CA VAL A 21 14.11 -3.45 -34.25
C VAL A 21 15.34 -4.30 -34.50
N TYR A 22 16.38 -4.09 -33.70
CA TYR A 22 17.61 -4.88 -33.80
C TYR A 22 17.49 -6.06 -32.83
N HIS A 23 17.74 -7.27 -33.33
CA HIS A 23 17.73 -8.49 -32.55
C HIS A 23 19.15 -9.07 -32.51
N TYR A 24 19.74 -9.07 -31.33
CA TYR A 24 21.12 -9.53 -31.13
C TYR A 24 21.15 -11.04 -30.82
N PRO A 25 22.28 -11.74 -31.06
CA PRO A 25 22.40 -13.17 -30.82
C PRO A 25 22.25 -13.59 -29.34
N ASP A 26 22.45 -12.67 -28.40
CA ASP A 26 22.26 -12.85 -26.96
C ASP A 26 20.78 -12.73 -26.52
N GLY A 27 19.86 -12.51 -27.48
CA GLY A 27 18.43 -12.35 -27.23
C GLY A 27 18.03 -10.93 -26.82
N ARG A 28 18.97 -9.97 -26.80
CA ARG A 28 18.64 -8.57 -26.54
C ARG A 28 17.96 -7.96 -27.75
N ILE A 29 16.97 -7.12 -27.48
CA ILE A 29 16.26 -6.35 -28.50
C ILE A 29 16.55 -4.87 -28.28
N GLU A 30 16.73 -4.13 -29.36
CA GLU A 30 16.92 -2.68 -29.34
C GLU A 30 15.98 -2.03 -30.36
N PRO A 31 14.81 -1.53 -29.91
CA PRO A 31 13.93 -0.72 -30.74
C PRO A 31 14.58 0.64 -31.02
N ARG A 32 14.47 1.13 -32.25
CA ARG A 32 15.07 2.39 -32.69
C ARG A 32 14.10 3.23 -33.52
N ALA A 33 14.09 4.54 -33.28
CA ALA A 33 13.44 5.50 -34.18
C ALA A 33 14.43 6.60 -34.56
N ASN A 34 14.44 6.99 -35.84
CA ASN A 34 15.35 8.00 -36.38
C ASN A 34 16.84 7.73 -36.03
N GLY A 35 17.24 6.46 -35.99
CA GLY A 35 18.60 6.04 -35.63
C GLY A 35 18.94 6.04 -34.14
N ALA A 36 18.03 6.48 -33.27
CA ALA A 36 18.22 6.50 -31.82
C ALA A 36 17.48 5.35 -31.13
N ALA A 37 18.11 4.75 -30.10
CA ALA A 37 17.50 3.69 -29.30
C ALA A 37 16.35 4.23 -28.44
N LEU A 38 15.25 3.49 -28.43
CA LEU A 38 14.07 3.81 -27.64
C LEU A 38 14.09 3.00 -26.34
N PRO A 39 13.95 3.64 -25.17
CA PRO A 39 13.78 2.92 -23.92
C PRO A 39 12.46 2.15 -23.94
N TYR A 40 12.53 0.88 -23.55
CA TYR A 40 11.38 0.00 -23.51
C TYR A 40 11.39 -0.85 -22.24
N THR A 41 10.21 -1.32 -21.85
CA THR A 41 10.01 -2.34 -20.84
C THR A 41 9.36 -3.55 -21.47
N ILE A 42 9.69 -4.73 -20.95
CA ILE A 42 9.08 -5.97 -21.39
C ILE A 42 7.84 -6.21 -20.53
N TYR A 43 6.68 -6.25 -21.17
CA TYR A 43 5.41 -6.57 -20.54
C TYR A 43 4.97 -7.97 -20.95
N ASP A 44 4.96 -8.88 -19.99
CA ASP A 44 4.32 -10.17 -20.19
C ASP A 44 2.86 -10.12 -19.76
N ARG A 45 1.95 -10.29 -20.73
CA ARG A 45 0.51 -10.41 -20.47
C ARG A 45 0.17 -11.65 -19.65
N LEU A 46 1.07 -12.63 -19.61
CA LEU A 46 0.97 -13.84 -18.80
C LEU A 46 1.64 -13.72 -17.44
N SER A 47 1.97 -12.51 -16.96
CA SER A 47 2.37 -12.30 -15.57
C SER A 47 1.35 -13.02 -14.69
N GLU A 48 1.77 -14.14 -14.10
CA GLU A 48 0.87 -15.06 -13.44
C GLU A 48 0.29 -14.31 -12.24
N VAL A 49 -1.00 -14.03 -12.30
CA VAL A 49 -1.69 -13.44 -11.16
C VAL A 49 -1.73 -14.51 -10.09
N ASP A 50 -0.86 -14.37 -9.09
CA ASP A 50 -0.86 -15.25 -7.93
C ASP A 50 -2.14 -14.99 -7.12
N GLN A 51 -3.15 -15.81 -7.40
CA GLN A 51 -4.44 -15.76 -6.71
C GLN A 51 -4.28 -16.03 -5.21
N GLY A 52 -3.28 -16.82 -4.81
CA GLY A 52 -2.92 -17.06 -3.41
C GLY A 52 -2.48 -15.76 -2.75
N ALA A 53 -1.51 -15.06 -3.35
CA ALA A 53 -1.06 -13.76 -2.86
C ALA A 53 -2.21 -12.73 -2.78
N ILE A 54 -3.15 -12.73 -3.73
CA ILE A 54 -4.34 -11.85 -3.66
C ILE A 54 -5.22 -12.18 -2.45
N VAL A 55 -5.54 -13.45 -2.24
CA VAL A 55 -6.38 -13.88 -1.11
C VAL A 55 -5.69 -13.60 0.22
N ASP A 56 -4.38 -13.83 0.30
CA ASP A 56 -3.58 -13.56 1.49
C ASP A 56 -3.51 -12.07 1.81
N ASN A 57 -3.31 -11.22 0.81
CA ASN A 57 -3.35 -9.76 0.99
C ASN A 57 -4.72 -9.27 1.45
N LYS A 58 -5.81 -9.83 0.92
CA LYS A 58 -7.18 -9.51 1.40
C LYS A 58 -7.38 -9.91 2.85
N ARG A 59 -7.01 -11.14 3.22
CA ARG A 59 -7.09 -11.65 4.60
C ARG A 59 -6.25 -10.81 5.55
N LEU A 60 -5.01 -10.50 5.16
CA LEU A 60 -4.11 -9.63 5.91
C LEU A 60 -4.72 -8.24 6.10
N GLY A 61 -5.31 -7.66 5.05
CA GLY A 61 -6.02 -6.38 5.13
C GLY A 61 -7.11 -6.38 6.19
N HIS A 62 -7.96 -7.42 6.22
CA HIS A 62 -8.99 -7.57 7.25
C HIS A 62 -8.42 -7.69 8.67
N VAL A 63 -7.34 -8.46 8.87
CA VAL A 63 -6.69 -8.60 10.18
C VAL A 63 -6.07 -7.28 10.64
N LEU A 64 -5.42 -6.55 9.74
CA LEU A 64 -4.84 -5.25 10.03
C LEU A 64 -5.91 -4.21 10.36
N GLN A 65 -7.05 -4.22 9.66
CA GLN A 65 -8.18 -3.34 9.94
C GLN A 65 -8.80 -3.62 11.31
N LEU A 66 -8.94 -4.90 11.68
CA LEU A 66 -9.37 -5.30 13.02
C LEU A 66 -8.41 -4.76 14.09
N ALA A 67 -7.10 -4.94 13.89
CA ALA A 67 -6.08 -4.44 14.81
C ALA A 67 -6.15 -2.92 14.94
N GLN A 68 -6.39 -2.19 13.85
CA GLN A 68 -6.57 -0.74 13.86
C GLN A 68 -7.77 -0.32 14.71
N TYR A 69 -8.94 -0.94 14.55
CA TYR A 69 -10.12 -0.62 15.36
C TYR A 69 -9.92 -0.86 16.86
N VAL A 70 -9.17 -1.90 17.23
CA VAL A 70 -8.82 -2.16 18.63
C VAL A 70 -7.83 -1.10 19.14
N GLN A 71 -6.85 -0.72 18.31
CA GLN A 71 -5.88 0.33 18.65
C GLN A 71 -6.52 1.72 18.76
N GLU A 72 -7.57 2.01 18.01
CA GLU A 72 -8.34 3.26 18.14
C GLU A 72 -8.89 3.44 19.56
N LYS A 73 -9.17 2.38 20.31
CA LYS A 73 -9.62 2.48 21.70
C LYS A 73 -8.47 2.65 22.69
N ARG A 74 -7.24 2.36 22.28
CA ARG A 74 -6.07 2.46 23.15
C ARG A 74 -5.66 3.91 23.35
N ASP A 75 -5.32 4.24 24.60
CA ASP A 75 -4.56 5.43 24.94
C ASP A 75 -3.09 5.22 24.56
N ASN A 76 -2.61 6.02 23.61
CA ASN A 76 -1.22 6.02 23.15
C ASN A 76 -0.44 7.25 23.65
N THR A 77 -0.93 7.91 24.71
CA THR A 77 -0.23 9.01 25.36
C THR A 77 1.10 8.50 25.91
N ARG A 78 2.21 8.98 25.35
CA ARG A 78 3.56 8.63 25.82
C ARG A 78 3.76 9.15 27.25
N SER A 79 4.44 8.36 28.08
CA SER A 79 4.89 8.81 29.39
C SER A 79 5.83 10.01 29.22
N LEU A 80 5.43 11.17 29.73
CA LEU A 80 6.28 12.36 29.82
C LEU A 80 7.25 12.23 31.01
N SER A 81 8.01 11.15 31.10
CA SER A 81 9.08 11.01 32.11
C SER A 81 10.29 11.87 31.70
N VAL A 82 10.07 13.17 31.64
CA VAL A 82 11.11 14.18 31.45
C VAL A 82 11.14 14.97 32.77
N PRO A 83 12.32 15.28 33.35
CA PRO A 83 12.40 16.13 34.53
C PRO A 83 11.65 17.45 34.26
N GLY A 84 10.59 17.70 35.00
CA GLY A 84 9.74 18.88 34.81
C GLY A 84 10.47 20.15 35.26
N THR A 85 10.46 21.19 34.43
CA THR A 85 10.68 22.55 34.89
C THR A 85 9.57 22.93 35.87
N GLU A 86 9.95 23.55 36.99
CA GLU A 86 9.10 24.21 38.00
C GLU A 86 7.79 24.76 37.38
N GLY A 87 6.65 24.17 37.77
CA GLY A 87 5.33 24.69 37.39
C GLY A 87 4.33 23.62 36.90
N VAL A 88 3.53 23.11 37.84
CA VAL A 88 2.30 22.32 37.68
C VAL A 88 2.47 20.93 37.02
N PRO A 89 2.14 19.83 37.72
CA PRO A 89 2.13 18.51 37.10
C PRO A 89 1.03 18.48 36.03
N ARG A 90 1.43 18.44 34.75
CA ARG A 90 0.50 18.12 33.66
C ARG A 90 0.19 16.62 33.69
N LYS A 91 -0.55 16.15 34.69
CA LYS A 91 -1.32 14.92 34.54
C LYS A 91 -2.44 15.23 33.57
N ARG A 92 -2.15 15.22 32.26
CA ARG A 92 -3.22 15.13 31.26
C ARG A 92 -3.92 13.81 31.55
N GLY A 93 -5.15 13.88 32.02
CA GLY A 93 -6.01 12.71 32.14
C GLY A 93 -6.08 12.00 30.80
N ARG A 94 -6.34 10.70 30.85
CA ARG A 94 -6.56 9.90 29.64
C ARG A 94 -7.61 10.60 28.75
N PRO A 95 -7.41 10.66 27.42
CA PRO A 95 -8.42 11.21 26.53
C PRO A 95 -9.77 10.49 26.72
N PRO A 96 -10.90 11.21 26.64
CA PRO A 96 -12.22 10.63 26.84
C PRO A 96 -12.45 9.47 25.85
N GLY A 97 -13.02 8.37 26.35
CA GLY A 97 -13.31 7.17 25.54
C GLY A 97 -12.11 6.26 25.26
N LYS A 98 -10.88 6.63 25.65
CA LYS A 98 -9.70 5.76 25.48
C LYS A 98 -9.52 4.83 26.69
N LYS A 99 -8.83 3.72 26.48
CA LYS A 99 -8.52 2.65 27.45
C LYS A 99 -7.01 2.50 27.61
N SER A 100 -6.51 2.12 28.78
CA SER A 100 -5.09 1.75 28.89
C SER A 100 -4.84 0.44 28.15
N GLN A 101 -3.59 0.19 27.78
CA GLN A 101 -3.21 -1.07 27.14
C GLN A 101 -3.66 -2.32 27.92
N ARG A 102 -3.63 -2.25 29.27
CA ARG A 102 -4.03 -3.37 30.14
C ARG A 102 -5.54 -3.53 30.29
N SER A 103 -6.33 -2.50 29.97
CA SER A 103 -7.79 -2.55 30.06
C SER A 103 -8.48 -2.88 28.74
N LEU A 104 -7.72 -3.06 27.64
CA LEU A 104 -8.24 -3.61 26.39
C LEU A 104 -8.51 -5.10 26.57
N GLY A 105 -9.66 -5.56 26.09
CA GLY A 105 -10.06 -6.95 26.27
C GLY A 105 -10.97 -7.49 25.17
N GLN A 106 -11.61 -8.63 25.46
CA GLN A 106 -12.42 -9.36 24.49
C GLN A 106 -13.60 -8.55 23.94
N ASN A 107 -14.22 -7.69 24.75
CA ASN A 107 -15.32 -6.83 24.29
C ASN A 107 -14.85 -5.82 23.24
N ASP A 108 -13.61 -5.31 23.37
CA ASP A 108 -13.03 -4.40 22.38
C ASP A 108 -12.78 -5.11 21.04
N MET A 109 -12.35 -6.37 21.11
CA MET A 109 -12.19 -7.25 19.94
C MET A 109 -13.53 -7.56 19.27
N LEU A 110 -14.57 -7.87 20.06
CA LEU A 110 -15.90 -8.20 19.56
C LEU A 110 -16.52 -7.01 18.84
N GLU A 111 -16.50 -5.83 19.44
CA GLU A 111 -17.02 -4.61 18.82
C GLU A 111 -16.22 -4.24 17.55
N ALA A 112 -14.91 -4.46 17.56
CA ALA A 112 -14.08 -4.28 16.36
C ALA A 112 -14.45 -5.28 15.25
N LEU A 113 -14.79 -6.52 15.60
CA LEU A 113 -15.21 -7.56 14.67
C LEU A 113 -16.60 -7.27 14.09
N GLU A 114 -17.56 -6.84 14.92
CA GLU A 114 -18.87 -6.38 14.48
C GLU A 114 -18.76 -5.20 13.51
N ARG A 115 -17.89 -4.22 13.83
CA ARG A 115 -17.61 -3.09 12.92
C ARG A 115 -16.99 -3.55 11.60
N LEU A 116 -16.08 -4.53 11.63
CA LEU A 116 -15.45 -5.07 10.43
C LEU A 116 -16.45 -5.82 9.54
N GLN A 117 -17.38 -6.57 10.12
CA GLN A 117 -18.42 -7.29 9.38
C GLN A 117 -19.33 -6.37 8.56
N GLN A 118 -19.50 -5.12 8.98
CA GLN A 118 -20.31 -4.13 8.27
C GLN A 118 -19.57 -3.48 7.08
N GLN A 119 -18.26 -3.75 6.90
CA GLN A 119 -17.46 -3.17 5.84
C GLN A 119 -17.38 -4.12 4.63
N PRO A 120 -17.85 -3.71 3.43
CA PRO A 120 -17.59 -4.46 2.21
C PRO A 120 -16.12 -4.34 1.80
N TRP A 121 -15.64 -5.28 0.99
CA TRP A 121 -14.37 -5.11 0.28
C TRP A 121 -14.59 -4.23 -0.96
N PRO A 122 -13.67 -3.30 -1.31
CA PRO A 122 -12.41 -2.97 -0.63
C PRO A 122 -12.62 -2.20 0.68
N LEU A 123 -11.71 -2.43 1.64
CA LEU A 123 -11.74 -1.74 2.93
C LEU A 123 -11.47 -0.24 2.73
N ASN A 124 -12.17 0.62 3.48
CA ASN A 124 -12.00 2.07 3.37
C ASN A 124 -10.53 2.48 3.62
N GLY A 125 -9.92 3.19 2.67
CA GLY A 125 -8.53 3.65 2.75
C GLY A 125 -7.52 2.82 1.94
N THR A 126 -7.95 1.79 1.20
CA THR A 126 -7.10 1.04 0.26
C THR A 126 -7.02 1.67 -1.14
N GLU A 127 -7.64 2.82 -1.36
CA GLU A 127 -7.56 3.60 -2.60
C GLU A 127 -6.40 4.60 -2.51
N ASN A 128 -5.18 4.19 -2.84
CA ASN A 128 -4.04 5.08 -3.09
C ASN A 128 -3.20 4.54 -4.23
#